data_AF-A0A959NUP9-F1
#
_entry.id   AF-A0A959NUP9-F1
#
_cell.length_a   1.000
_cell.length_b   1.000
_cell.length_c   1.000
_cell.angle_alpha   90.00
_cell.angle_beta   90.00
_cell.angle_gamma   90.00
#
_symmetry.space_group_name_H-M   'P 1'
#
loop_
_entity.id
_entity.type
_entity.pdbx_description
1 polymer ?
#
loop_
_entity_poly.entity_id
_entity_poly.type
_entity_poly.pdbx_seq_one_letter_code
_entity_poly.pdbx_strand_id
1 'polypeptide(L)'
;MPIYTRYKLTGEFSYKPIQMASIERHGDFFEINVFPFLNLCGKYYIESSKKKILGTIVYRTMKSDGITSDVSFINGYNEFFISISPNGRLVSIYNISLEGIMLKA
;
A
#
# COMPACT_ATOMS: atom_id res chain seq x y z
N MET A 1 13.08 -6.81 -18.24
CA MET A 1 13.24 -5.35 -18.08
C MET A 1 13.00 -5.00 -16.61
N PRO A 2 13.80 -4.14 -15.97
CA PRO A 2 13.51 -3.68 -14.61
C PRO A 2 12.18 -2.91 -14.57
N ILE A 3 11.29 -3.29 -13.65
CA ILE A 3 10.05 -2.57 -13.39
C ILE A 3 10.39 -1.39 -12.49
N TYR A 4 10.32 -0.18 -13.05
CA TYR A 4 10.51 1.05 -12.28
C TYR A 4 9.23 1.40 -11.56
N THR A 5 9.39 1.83 -10.32
CA THR A 5 8.28 2.31 -9.53
C THR A 5 8.54 3.71 -9.02
N ARG A 6 7.50 4.52 -9.13
CA ARG A 6 7.46 5.87 -8.57
C ARG A 6 7.12 5.78 -7.09
N TYR A 7 7.90 6.44 -6.27
CA TYR A 7 7.63 6.59 -4.85
C TYR A 7 7.76 8.06 -4.44
N LYS A 8 7.16 8.39 -3.31
CA LYS A 8 7.26 9.70 -2.68
C LYS A 8 7.59 9.52 -1.21
N LEU A 9 8.75 10.01 -0.79
CA LEU A 9 9.16 10.13 0.61
C LEU A 9 9.49 11.60 0.84
N THR A 10 9.10 12.16 1.98
CA THR A 10 9.45 13.52 2.43
C THR A 10 9.08 14.63 1.44
N GLY A 11 8.00 14.46 0.67
CA GLY A 11 7.52 15.49 -0.27
C GLY A 11 8.06 15.39 -1.70
N GLU A 12 9.10 14.62 -1.97
CA GLU A 12 9.74 14.54 -3.29
C GLU A 12 9.44 13.22 -4.02
N PHE A 13 9.25 13.30 -5.35
CA PHE A 13 9.07 12.11 -6.18
C PHE A 13 10.41 11.56 -6.65
N SER A 14 10.56 10.26 -6.54
CA SER A 14 11.74 9.55 -7.00
C SER A 14 11.36 8.24 -7.70
N TYR A 15 12.29 7.71 -8.48
CA TYR A 15 12.14 6.43 -9.18
C TYR A 15 13.25 5.48 -8.73
N LYS A 16 12.88 4.27 -8.32
CA LYS A 16 13.84 3.21 -7.99
C LYS A 16 13.40 1.92 -8.66
N PRO A 17 14.35 1.13 -9.22
CA PRO A 17 14.02 -0.21 -9.68
C PRO A 17 13.56 -1.05 -8.49
N ILE A 18 12.44 -1.72 -8.66
CA ILE A 18 11.97 -2.72 -7.70
C ILE A 18 12.56 -4.06 -8.10
N GLN A 19 13.05 -4.80 -7.12
CA GLN A 19 13.51 -6.17 -7.36
C GLN A 19 12.35 -7.17 -7.24
N MET A 20 11.49 -6.95 -6.25
CA MET A 20 10.32 -7.77 -5.98
C MET A 20 9.17 -6.92 -5.44
N ALA A 21 7.96 -7.13 -5.95
CA ALA A 21 6.74 -6.64 -5.34
C ALA A 21 5.66 -7.74 -5.39
N SER A 22 5.08 -8.07 -4.25
CA SER A 22 3.88 -8.91 -4.15
C SER A 22 2.85 -8.24 -3.25
N ILE A 23 1.59 -8.39 -3.64
CA ILE A 23 0.43 -7.93 -2.88
C ILE A 23 -0.60 -9.04 -2.96
N GLU A 24 -0.91 -9.62 -1.82
CA GLU A 24 -1.88 -10.71 -1.70
C GLU A 24 -3.03 -10.24 -0.82
N ARG A 25 -4.26 -10.59 -1.19
CA ARG A 25 -5.46 -10.25 -0.42
C ARG A 25 -5.97 -11.48 0.31
N HIS A 26 -6.04 -11.40 1.64
CA HIS A 26 -6.52 -12.45 2.52
C HIS A 26 -7.79 -11.96 3.23
N GLY A 27 -8.91 -11.95 2.53
CA GLY A 27 -10.22 -11.57 3.10
C GLY A 27 -10.26 -10.13 3.63
N ASP A 28 -9.90 -9.98 4.90
CA ASP A 28 -9.87 -8.78 5.73
C ASP A 28 -8.53 -8.04 5.75
N PHE A 29 -7.44 -8.58 5.19
CA PHE A 29 -6.17 -7.86 5.08
C PHE A 29 -5.47 -8.03 3.73
N PHE A 30 -4.51 -7.13 3.46
CA PHE A 30 -3.52 -7.28 2.42
C PHE A 30 -2.16 -7.63 3.01
N GLU A 31 -1.45 -8.58 2.42
CA GLU A 31 -0.06 -8.85 2.71
C GLU A 31 0.80 -8.25 1.59
N ILE A 32 1.70 -7.36 1.96
CA ILE A 32 2.48 -6.56 1.03
C ILE A 32 3.96 -6.83 1.26
N ASN A 33 4.69 -7.12 0.19
CA ASN A 33 6.14 -7.24 0.20
C ASN A 33 6.72 -6.46 -0.97
N VAL A 34 7.54 -5.44 -0.69
CA VAL A 34 8.15 -4.59 -1.73
C VAL A 34 9.62 -4.36 -1.42
N PHE A 35 10.54 -4.90 -2.24
CA PHE A 35 11.98 -4.72 -2.07
C PHE A 35 12.53 -3.66 -3.04
N PRO A 36 13.27 -2.64 -2.58
CA PRO A 36 13.90 -2.50 -1.24
C PRO A 36 13.10 -1.66 -0.22
N PHE A 37 11.80 -1.44 -0.43
CA PHE A 37 10.96 -0.61 0.43
C PHE A 37 10.40 -1.38 1.64
N LEU A 38 11.31 -1.86 2.49
CA LEU A 38 10.96 -2.72 3.64
C LEU A 38 10.00 -2.06 4.64
N ASN A 39 10.01 -0.73 4.73
CA ASN A 39 9.08 0.03 5.54
C ASN A 39 7.61 -0.09 5.08
N LEU A 40 7.38 -0.48 3.83
CA LEU A 40 6.06 -0.74 3.25
C LEU A 40 5.69 -2.23 3.23
N CYS A 41 6.58 -3.11 3.71
CA CYS A 41 6.25 -4.52 3.87
C CYS A 41 5.41 -4.74 5.14
N GLY A 42 4.51 -5.73 5.09
CA GLY A 42 3.72 -6.18 6.23
C GLY A 42 2.24 -6.42 5.91
N LYS A 43 1.44 -6.58 6.97
CA LYS A 43 -0.01 -6.79 6.88
C LYS A 43 -0.77 -5.48 7.03
N TYR A 44 -1.75 -5.28 6.18
CA TYR A 44 -2.60 -4.09 6.09
C TYR A 44 -4.06 -4.50 6.22
N TYR A 45 -4.63 -4.34 7.41
CA TYR A 45 -6.02 -4.71 7.70
C TYR A 45 -6.99 -3.71 7.09
N ILE A 46 -8.04 -4.20 6.43
CA ILE A 46 -9.02 -3.40 5.72
C ILE A 46 -10.06 -2.89 6.71
N GLU A 47 -10.13 -1.58 6.91
CA GLU A 47 -11.21 -0.96 7.68
C GLU A 47 -12.44 -0.70 6.81
N SER A 48 -12.22 -0.20 5.59
CA SER A 48 -13.30 0.12 4.65
C SER A 48 -12.80 0.15 3.22
N SER A 49 -13.74 0.14 2.28
CA SER A 49 -13.42 0.32 0.86
C SER A 49 -14.41 1.27 0.20
N LYS A 50 -13.92 2.06 -0.77
CA LYS A 50 -14.72 2.97 -1.56
C LYS A 50 -14.32 2.88 -3.02
N LYS A 51 -15.31 2.74 -3.90
CA LYS A 51 -15.12 2.83 -5.35
C LYS A 51 -15.07 4.30 -5.77
N LYS A 52 -14.02 4.69 -6.49
CA LYS A 52 -13.87 6.02 -7.09
C LYS A 52 -14.42 6.05 -8.51
N ILE A 53 -14.64 7.27 -9.01
CA ILE A 53 -14.92 7.55 -10.42
C ILE A 53 -13.77 6.91 -11.24
N LEU A 54 -14.10 6.23 -12.34
CA LEU A 54 -13.21 5.34 -13.14
C LEU A 54 -13.01 3.91 -12.62
N GLY A 55 -13.74 3.50 -11.58
CA GLY A 55 -13.79 2.09 -11.15
C GLY A 55 -12.62 1.63 -10.28
N THR A 56 -11.65 2.51 -10.01
CA THR A 56 -10.59 2.27 -9.02
C THR A 56 -11.21 2.04 -7.65
N ILE A 57 -10.77 0.98 -6.97
CA ILE A 57 -11.16 0.71 -5.58
C ILE A 57 -10.07 1.24 -4.67
N VAL A 58 -10.46 2.02 -3.66
CA VAL A 58 -9.56 2.51 -2.61
C VAL A 58 -9.96 1.86 -1.31
N TYR A 59 -9.02 1.13 -0.71
CA TYR A 59 -9.14 0.54 0.60
C TYR A 59 -8.49 1.47 1.61
N ARG A 60 -9.21 1.78 2.68
CA ARG A 60 -8.63 2.36 3.89
C ARG A 60 -8.13 1.20 4.74
N THR A 61 -6.87 1.24 5.12
CA THR A 61 -6.19 0.14 5.78
C THR A 61 -5.35 0.60 6.95
N MET A 62 -5.13 -0.30 7.90
CA MET A 62 -4.25 -0.09 9.04
C MET A 62 -3.09 -1.09 8.97
N LYS A 63 -1.86 -0.57 8.91
CA LYS A 63 -0.66 -1.40 8.88
C LYS A 63 -0.38 -1.95 10.28
N SER A 64 -0.18 -3.26 10.39
CA SER A 64 0.31 -3.86 11.63
C SER A 64 1.73 -3.40 11.90
N ASP A 65 1.99 -2.97 13.13
CA ASP A 65 3.32 -2.64 13.64
C ASP A 65 4.16 -3.89 13.96
N GLY A 66 3.61 -5.09 13.78
CA GLY A 66 4.26 -6.36 14.08
C GLY A 66 4.29 -6.72 15.56
N ILE A 67 3.76 -5.87 16.45
CA ILE A 67 3.77 -6.05 17.91
C ILE A 67 2.39 -6.49 18.40
N THR A 68 1.31 -6.06 17.74
CA THR A 68 -0.05 -6.31 18.21
C THR A 68 -0.99 -6.77 17.10
N SER A 69 -1.66 -7.90 17.33
CA SER A 69 -2.77 -8.44 16.54
C SER A 69 -4.12 -7.77 16.88
N ASP A 70 -4.11 -6.83 17.82
CA ASP A 70 -5.31 -6.19 18.33
C ASP A 70 -5.58 -4.89 17.55
N VAL A 71 -6.61 -4.92 16.71
CA VAL A 71 -7.15 -3.77 15.96
C VAL A 71 -7.72 -2.69 16.90
N SER A 72 -7.63 -2.87 18.22
CA SER A 72 -8.09 -1.91 19.22
C SER A 72 -7.03 -0.86 19.60
N PHE A 73 -5.75 -1.06 19.25
CA PHE A 73 -4.64 -0.12 19.48
C PHE A 73 -4.17 0.56 18.19
N ILE A 74 -5.08 1.21 17.49
CA ILE A 74 -4.79 1.86 16.21
C ILE A 74 -4.28 3.28 16.44
N ASN A 75 -2.97 3.44 16.39
CA ASN A 75 -2.36 4.77 16.32
C ASN A 75 -2.50 5.29 14.87
N GLY A 76 -2.97 6.53 14.68
CA GLY A 76 -3.24 7.11 13.34
C GLY A 76 -2.02 7.18 12.40
N TYR A 77 -0.81 6.99 12.93
CA TYR A 77 0.44 6.86 12.17
C TYR A 77 0.52 5.60 11.30
N ASN A 78 -0.34 4.61 11.54
CA ASN A 78 -0.38 3.35 10.79
C ASN A 78 -1.50 3.32 9.73
N GLU A 79 -2.16 4.45 9.47
CA GLU A 79 -3.18 4.54 8.44
C GLU A 79 -2.56 4.63 7.04
N PHE A 80 -2.97 3.71 6.18
CA PHE A 80 -2.58 3.63 4.77
C PHE A 80 -3.80 3.45 3.87
N PHE A 81 -3.63 3.85 2.62
CA PHE A 81 -4.59 3.63 1.55
C PHE A 81 -3.96 2.73 0.50
N ILE A 82 -4.73 1.72 0.09
CA ILE A 82 -4.37 0.86 -1.04
C ILE A 82 -5.35 1.13 -2.16
N SER A 83 -4.86 1.65 -3.29
CA SER A 83 -5.70 1.88 -4.46
C SER A 83 -5.38 0.87 -5.55
N ILE A 84 -6.40 0.16 -6.03
CA ILE A 84 -6.28 -0.82 -7.10
C ILE A 84 -7.10 -0.34 -8.29
N SER A 85 -6.42 -0.15 -9.43
CA SER A 85 -7.06 0.17 -10.70
C SER A 85 -7.98 -0.96 -11.19
N PRO A 86 -8.99 -0.68 -12.04
CA PRO A 86 -9.98 -1.69 -12.47
C PRO A 86 -9.37 -2.94 -13.12
N ASN A 87 -8.22 -2.79 -13.76
CA ASN A 87 -7.50 -3.88 -14.44
C ASN A 87 -6.42 -4.53 -13.55
N GLY A 88 -6.27 -4.10 -12.30
CA GLY A 88 -5.26 -4.58 -11.37
C GLY A 88 -3.81 -4.23 -11.73
N ARG A 89 -3.56 -3.49 -12.83
CA ARG A 89 -2.20 -3.23 -13.34
C ARG A 89 -1.48 -2.12 -12.60
N LEU A 90 -2.23 -1.25 -11.94
CA LEU A 90 -1.71 -0.18 -11.12
C LEU A 90 -2.24 -0.35 -9.71
N VAL A 91 -1.31 -0.52 -8.77
CA VAL A 91 -1.57 -0.54 -7.34
C VAL A 91 -0.75 0.54 -6.67
N SER A 92 -1.37 1.35 -5.83
CA SER A 92 -0.68 2.35 -5.02
C SER A 92 -0.90 2.07 -3.56
N ILE A 93 0.14 2.26 -2.74
CA ILE A 93 0.11 2.13 -1.29
C ILE A 93 0.65 3.44 -0.75
N TYR A 94 -0.13 4.19 0.03
CA TYR A 94 0.28 5.50 0.51
C TYR A 94 -0.37 5.89 1.84
N ASN A 95 0.28 6.72 2.64
CA ASN A 95 -0.26 7.24 3.90
C ASN A 95 -1.11 8.50 3.69
N ILE A 96 -1.65 9.07 4.77
CA ILE A 96 -2.42 10.33 4.74
C ILE A 96 -1.68 11.52 4.13
N SER A 97 -0.34 11.53 4.19
CA SER A 97 0.55 12.55 3.60
C SER A 97 0.84 12.32 2.11
N LEU A 98 0.20 11.33 1.49
CA LEU A 98 0.43 10.88 0.12
C LEU A 98 1.86 10.38 -0.12
N GLU A 99 2.55 9.95 0.94
CA GLU A 99 3.84 9.30 0.85
C GLU A 99 3.64 7.80 0.70
N GLY A 100 4.41 7.19 -0.18
CA GLY A 100 4.22 5.80 -0.52
C GLY A 100 4.73 5.46 -1.91
N ILE A 101 4.13 4.44 -2.51
CA ILE A 101 4.64 3.76 -3.69
C ILE A 101 3.51 3.45 -4.69
N MET A 102 3.84 3.51 -5.97
CA MET A 102 2.93 3.14 -7.06
C MET A 102 3.56 2.02 -7.90
N LEU A 103 3.07 0.81 -7.68
CA LEU A 103 3.46 -0.41 -8.37
C LEU A 103 2.72 -0.50 -9.71
N LYS A 104 3.48 -0.68 -10.78
CA LYS A 104 2.96 -0.92 -12.12
C LYS A 104 3.34 -2.34 -12.55
N ALA A 105 2.35 -3.18 -12.77
CA ALA A 105 2.52 -4.50 -13.38
C ALA A 105 2.72 -4.37 -14.91
#